data_AF-A0A1M4EGD8-F1
#
_entry.id   AF-A0A1M4EGD8-F1
#
_cell.length_a   1.000
_cell.length_b   1.000
_cell.length_c   1.000
_cell.angle_alpha   90.00
_cell.angle_beta   90.00
_cell.angle_gamma   90.00
#
_symmetry.space_group_name_H-M   'P 1'
#
loop_
_entity.id
_entity.type
_entity.pdbx_description
1 polymer ?
#
loop_
_entity_poly.entity_id
_entity_poly.type
_entity_poly.pdbx_seq_one_letter_code
_entity_poly.pdbx_strand_id
1 'polypeptide(L)'
;MRPQLRDDVRFVECPDGAYVHSDYGACTLRGRQAYAWLSRLAPVLTGRHTLAELTADLPGDRRAMVEGLVGRLAEQRFVVDARQARAHGLSEVELRAYAEEIAFIGYALDSPESRFEWRP
;
A
#
# COMPACT_ATOMS: atom_id res chain seq x y z
N MET A 1 2.80 9.95 4.82
CA MET A 1 2.23 8.62 4.57
C MET A 1 3.18 7.52 4.99
N ARG A 2 2.64 6.39 5.45
CA ARG A 2 3.32 5.10 5.59
C ARG A 2 2.88 4.20 4.44
N PRO A 3 3.63 4.13 3.34
CA PRO A 3 3.14 3.49 2.14
C PRO A 3 3.06 1.96 2.33
N GLN A 4 1.89 1.40 2.07
CA GLN A 4 1.63 -0.03 2.02
C GLN A 4 1.11 -0.42 0.64
N LEU A 5 1.80 -1.35 -0.02
CA LEU A 5 1.31 -1.95 -1.26
C LEU A 5 0.12 -2.85 -0.92
N ARG A 6 -0.97 -2.75 -1.67
CA ARG A 6 -2.13 -3.61 -1.44
C ARG A 6 -1.84 -5.06 -1.86
N ASP A 7 -2.48 -6.01 -1.18
CA ASP A 7 -2.28 -7.44 -1.40
C ASP A 7 -2.80 -7.93 -2.76
N ASP A 8 -3.74 -7.22 -3.37
CA ASP A 8 -4.29 -7.49 -4.70
C ASP A 8 -3.41 -6.96 -5.84
N VAL A 9 -2.38 -6.15 -5.52
CA VAL A 9 -1.51 -5.55 -6.54
C VAL A 9 -0.53 -6.58 -7.09
N ARG A 10 -0.44 -6.62 -8.42
CA ARG A 10 0.52 -7.40 -9.19
C ARG A 10 1.14 -6.52 -10.27
N PHE A 11 2.37 -6.81 -10.65
CA PHE A 11 3.04 -6.05 -11.70
C PHE A 11 4.01 -6.93 -12.51
N VAL A 12 4.16 -6.60 -13.79
CA VAL A 12 5.01 -7.31 -14.74
C VAL A 12 5.81 -6.33 -15.59
N GLU A 13 6.98 -6.75 -16.04
CA GLU A 13 7.81 -5.99 -16.96
C GLU A 13 7.15 -5.94 -18.35
N CYS A 14 7.21 -4.78 -19.00
CA CYS A 14 6.69 -4.56 -20.35
C CYS A 14 7.69 -3.70 -21.15
N PRO A 15 7.65 -3.73 -22.49
CA PRO A 15 8.59 -2.94 -23.32
C PRO A 15 8.65 -1.45 -22.95
N ASP A 16 7.51 -0.88 -22.56
CA ASP A 16 7.37 0.53 -22.20
C ASP A 16 7.63 0.83 -20.72
N GLY A 17 7.89 -0.19 -19.87
CA GLY A 17 8.15 -0.03 -18.44
C GLY A 17 7.55 -1.17 -17.60
N ALA A 18 6.58 -0.87 -16.74
CA ALA A 18 5.91 -1.85 -15.89
C ALA A 18 4.39 -1.73 -16.01
N TYR A 19 3.72 -2.84 -16.26
CA TYR A 19 2.26 -2.93 -16.15
C TYR A 19 1.90 -3.33 -14.73
N VAL A 20 1.05 -2.53 -14.07
CA VAL A 20 0.58 -2.74 -12.70
C VAL A 20 -0.92 -2.94 -12.77
N HIS A 21 -1.44 -3.95 -12.09
CA HIS A 21 -2.86 -4.19 -11.97
C HIS A 21 -3.25 -4.59 -10.56
N SER A 22 -4.53 -4.36 -10.25
CA SER A 22 -5.20 -4.64 -8.99
C SER A 22 -6.67 -4.96 -9.28
N ASP A 23 -7.45 -5.28 -8.26
CA ASP A 23 -8.89 -5.52 -8.41
C ASP A 23 -9.66 -4.23 -8.79
N TYR A 24 -9.04 -3.06 -8.60
CA TYR A 24 -9.63 -1.74 -8.85
C TYR A 24 -9.21 -1.12 -10.17
N GLY A 25 -8.37 -1.80 -10.94
CA GLY A 25 -7.91 -1.32 -12.23
C GLY A 25 -6.43 -1.57 -12.48
N ALA A 26 -5.94 -1.03 -13.58
CA ALA A 26 -4.57 -1.22 -14.04
C ALA A 26 -3.99 0.05 -14.65
N CYS A 27 -2.66 0.13 -14.64
CA CYS A 27 -1.91 1.20 -15.27
C CYS A 27 -0.62 0.67 -15.89
N THR A 28 -0.02 1.48 -16.76
CA THR A 28 1.35 1.29 -17.20
C THR A 28 2.22 2.41 -16.67
N LEU A 29 3.17 2.07 -15.80
CA LEU A 29 4.25 2.96 -15.42
C LEU A 29 5.28 2.99 -16.53
N ARG A 30 5.34 4.13 -17.23
CA ARG A 30 6.28 4.33 -18.34
C ARG A 30 7.69 4.58 -17.85
N GLY A 31 8.66 4.03 -18.57
CA GLY A 31 10.09 4.27 -18.37
C GLY A 31 10.87 2.97 -18.21
N ARG A 32 12.04 2.89 -18.85
CA ARG A 32 12.87 1.67 -18.90
C ARG A 32 13.32 1.15 -17.53
N GLN A 33 13.31 1.99 -16.49
CA GLN A 33 13.67 1.57 -15.13
C GLN A 33 12.44 1.42 -14.20
N ALA A 34 11.22 1.62 -14.70
CA ALA A 34 10.01 1.58 -13.88
C ALA A 34 9.85 0.23 -13.17
N TYR A 35 10.03 -0.88 -13.91
CA TYR A 35 9.95 -2.23 -13.34
C TYR A 35 11.04 -2.48 -12.29
N ALA A 36 12.29 -2.14 -12.58
CA ALA A 36 13.39 -2.31 -11.63
C ALA A 36 13.19 -1.53 -10.33
N TRP A 37 12.65 -0.31 -10.42
CA TRP A 37 12.31 0.49 -9.24
C TRP A 37 11.14 -0.09 -8.45
N LEU A 38 10.07 -0.51 -9.14
CA LEU A 38 8.93 -1.18 -8.52
C LEU A 38 9.34 -2.45 -7.78
N SER A 39 10.13 -3.31 -8.41
CA SER A 39 10.61 -4.56 -7.81
C SER A 39 11.48 -4.33 -6.56
N ARG A 40 12.19 -3.20 -6.50
CA ARG A 40 12.97 -2.82 -5.31
C ARG A 40 12.12 -2.19 -4.21
N LEU A 41 11.13 -1.38 -4.58
CA LEU A 41 10.27 -0.68 -3.63
C LEU A 41 9.20 -1.59 -3.04
N ALA A 42 8.54 -2.41 -3.85
CA ALA A 42 7.46 -3.30 -3.43
C ALA A 42 7.70 -4.02 -2.08
N PRO A 43 8.85 -4.67 -1.83
CA PRO A 43 9.09 -5.36 -0.55
C PRO A 43 9.25 -4.43 0.66
N VAL A 44 9.55 -3.14 0.47
CA VAL A 44 9.68 -2.16 1.57
C VAL A 44 8.39 -1.37 1.82
N LEU A 45 7.45 -1.34 0.86
CA LEU A 45 6.13 -0.71 1.00
C LEU A 45 5.19 -1.56 1.86
N THR A 46 5.54 -1.71 3.13
CA THR A 46 4.86 -2.58 4.11
C THR A 46 3.95 -1.82 5.06
N GLY A 47 3.89 -0.48 4.96
CA GLY A 47 3.22 0.38 5.93
C GLY A 47 3.94 0.54 7.27
N ARG A 48 5.08 -0.13 7.49
CA ARG A 48 5.85 -0.02 8.74
C ARG A 48 6.62 1.28 8.84
N HIS A 49 7.24 1.71 7.74
CA HIS A 49 8.06 2.91 7.68
C HIS A 49 7.32 4.07 7.00
N THR A 50 7.61 5.30 7.39
CA THR A 50 7.12 6.47 6.66
C THR A 50 7.87 6.63 5.35
N LEU A 51 7.25 7.29 4.36
CA LEU A 51 7.92 7.60 3.10
C LEU A 51 9.21 8.41 3.33
N ALA A 52 9.20 9.33 4.31
CA ALA A 52 10.37 10.12 4.69
C ALA A 52 11.50 9.26 5.30
N GLU A 53 11.15 8.25 6.11
CA GLU A 53 12.13 7.27 6.63
C GLU A 53 12.74 6.44 5.49
N LEU A 54 11.91 5.95 4.55
CA LEU A 54 12.37 5.16 3.41
C LEU A 54 13.29 5.94 2.46
N THR A 55 13.17 7.27 2.42
CA THR A 55 13.96 8.15 1.54
C THR A 55 15.02 8.97 2.26
N ALA A 56 15.21 8.74 3.56
CA ALA A 56 16.13 9.52 4.40
C ALA A 56 17.58 9.46 3.89
N ASP A 57 18.06 8.25 3.55
CA ASP A 57 19.45 8.00 3.12
C ASP A 57 19.68 8.18 1.61
N LEU A 58 18.64 8.57 0.85
CA LEU A 58 18.74 8.76 -0.59
C LEU A 58 19.21 10.18 -0.95
N PRO A 59 20.08 10.33 -1.97
CA PRO A 59 20.37 11.62 -2.59
C PRO A 59 19.09 12.30 -3.09
N GLY A 60 19.06 13.64 -3.09
CA GLY A 60 17.86 14.44 -3.40
C GLY A 60 17.11 14.01 -4.66
N ASP A 61 17.82 13.76 -5.77
CA ASP A 61 17.20 13.32 -7.02
C ASP A 61 16.53 11.94 -6.91
N ARG A 62 17.15 11.02 -6.16
CA ARG A 62 16.58 9.68 -5.91
C ARG A 62 15.40 9.75 -4.94
N ARG A 63 15.49 10.60 -3.92
CA ARG A 63 14.38 10.87 -3.00
C ARG A 63 13.15 11.38 -3.77
N ALA A 64 13.31 12.41 -4.59
CA ALA A 64 12.22 12.97 -5.39
C ALA A 64 11.62 11.94 -6.36
N MET A 65 12.45 11.09 -6.95
CA MET A 65 11.99 9.99 -7.81
C MET A 65 11.13 8.98 -7.05
N VAL A 66 11.58 8.53 -5.87
CA VAL A 66 10.84 7.57 -5.04
C VAL A 66 9.54 8.17 -4.54
N GLU A 67 9.57 9.41 -4.06
CA GLU A 67 8.38 10.13 -3.60
C GLU A 67 7.35 10.29 -4.72
N GLY A 68 7.79 10.68 -5.92
CA GLY A 68 6.91 10.80 -7.09
C GLY A 68 6.34 9.45 -7.55
N LEU A 69 7.13 8.37 -7.50
CA LEU A 69 6.66 7.04 -7.84
C LEU A 69 5.61 6.54 -6.84
N VAL A 70 5.87 6.67 -5.53
CA VAL A 70 4.93 6.31 -4.47
C VAL A 70 3.66 7.16 -4.56
N GLY A 71 3.79 8.45 -4.85
CA GLY A 71 2.66 9.35 -5.09
C GLY A 71 1.75 8.86 -6.23
N ARG A 72 2.31 8.53 -7.40
CA ARG A 72 1.53 7.99 -8.53
C ARG A 72 0.85 6.67 -8.21
N LEU A 73 1.53 5.77 -7.49
CA LEU A 73 0.95 4.51 -7.04
C LEU A 73 -0.20 4.76 -6.04
N ALA A 74 -0.10 5.78 -5.20
CA ALA A 74 -1.14 6.16 -4.26
C ALA A 74 -2.36 6.80 -4.94
N GLU A 75 -2.14 7.67 -5.93
CA GLU A 75 -3.21 8.27 -6.76
C GLU A 75 -4.06 7.20 -7.46
N GLN A 76 -3.41 6.12 -7.90
CA GLN A 76 -4.06 4.97 -8.54
C GLN A 76 -4.53 3.89 -7.56
N ARG A 77 -4.40 4.16 -6.25
CA ARG A 77 -4.78 3.29 -5.14
C ARG A 77 -4.06 1.93 -5.09
N PHE A 78 -2.93 1.76 -5.76
CA PHE A 78 -2.08 0.57 -5.59
C PHE A 78 -1.32 0.58 -4.26
N VAL A 79 -0.96 1.78 -3.81
CA VAL A 79 -0.38 2.01 -2.49
C VAL A 79 -1.39 2.78 -1.64
N VAL A 80 -1.53 2.37 -0.39
CA VAL A 80 -2.36 3.06 0.59
C VAL A 80 -1.49 3.64 1.70
N ASP A 81 -1.94 4.72 2.31
CA ASP A 81 -1.34 5.22 3.55
C ASP A 81 -1.81 4.32 4.69
N ALA A 82 -0.91 3.45 5.16
CA ALA A 82 -1.12 2.63 6.35
C ALA A 82 -1.22 3.54 7.57
N ARG A 83 -2.42 4.03 7.83
CA ARG A 83 -2.77 4.66 9.09
C ARG A 83 -2.57 3.62 10.19
N GLN A 84 -1.93 4.01 11.29
CA GLN A 84 -1.81 3.12 12.46
C GLN A 84 -3.19 2.52 12.73
N ALA A 85 -3.27 1.19 12.80
CA ALA A 85 -4.49 0.51 13.17
C ALA A 85 -4.98 1.16 14.46
N ARG A 86 -6.18 1.75 14.42
CA ARG A 86 -6.81 2.24 15.64
C ARG A 86 -6.86 1.07 16.61
N ALA A 87 -6.48 1.33 17.86
CA ALA A 87 -6.60 0.33 18.91
C ALA A 87 -8.04 -0.19 18.94
N HIS A 88 -8.17 -1.51 19.04
CA HIS A 88 -9.44 -2.20 19.19
C HIS A 88 -9.37 -3.18 20.37
N GLY A 89 -10.51 -3.44 20.99
CA GLY A 89 -10.69 -4.37 22.09
C GLY A 89 -11.06 -5.80 21.67
N LEU A 90 -11.21 -6.08 20.36
CA LEU A 90 -11.56 -7.42 19.86
C LEU A 90 -10.53 -8.47 20.30
N SER A 91 -11.03 -9.56 20.89
CA SER A 91 -10.24 -10.74 21.22
C SER A 91 -9.85 -11.55 19.97
N GLU A 92 -8.85 -12.42 20.08
CA GLU A 92 -8.45 -13.31 18.98
C GLU A 92 -9.60 -14.21 18.49
N VAL A 93 -10.51 -14.59 19.39
CA VAL A 93 -11.69 -15.40 19.07
C VAL A 93 -12.66 -14.60 18.19
N GLU A 94 -12.92 -13.34 18.55
CA GLU A 94 -13.78 -12.45 17.76
C GLU A 94 -13.16 -12.12 16.40
N LEU A 95 -11.86 -11.83 16.35
CA LEU A 95 -11.13 -11.61 15.10
C LEU A 95 -11.25 -12.80 14.15
N ARG A 96 -11.20 -14.02 14.68
CA ARG A 96 -11.29 -15.23 13.86
C ARG A 96 -12.73 -15.54 13.45
N ALA A 97 -13.70 -15.27 14.32
CA ALA A 97 -15.11 -15.49 14.04
C ALA A 97 -15.64 -14.54 12.97
N TYR A 98 -15.16 -13.29 12.95
CA TYR A 98 -15.64 -12.22 12.05
C TYR A 98 -14.60 -11.78 11.01
N ALA A 99 -13.68 -12.68 10.65
CA ALA A 99 -12.58 -12.36 9.74
C ALA A 99 -13.07 -11.85 8.38
N GLU A 100 -14.18 -12.40 7.86
CA GLU A 100 -14.75 -12.00 6.57
C GLU A 100 -15.40 -10.61 6.63
N GLU A 101 -16.15 -10.30 7.70
CA GLU A 101 -16.80 -9.00 7.89
C GLU A 101 -15.77 -7.89 8.14
N ILE A 102 -14.73 -8.18 8.93
CA ILE A 102 -13.62 -7.26 9.14
C ILE A 102 -12.89 -7.02 7.82
N ALA A 103 -12.60 -8.07 7.05
CA ALA A 103 -12.01 -7.92 5.72
C ALA A 103 -12.91 -7.10 4.79
N PHE A 104 -14.23 -7.30 4.83
CA PHE A 104 -15.22 -6.51 4.08
C PHE A 104 -15.10 -5.02 4.39
N ILE A 105 -15.04 -4.63 5.67
CA ILE A 105 -14.83 -3.24 6.09
C ILE A 105 -13.47 -2.73 5.58
N GLY A 106 -12.44 -3.57 5.62
CA GLY A 106 -11.08 -3.26 5.16
C GLY A 106 -10.97 -2.92 3.68
N TYR A 107 -11.93 -3.37 2.85
CA TYR A 107 -11.98 -2.97 1.44
C TYR A 107 -12.30 -1.49 1.24
N ALA A 108 -13.11 -0.89 2.13
CA ALA A 108 -13.59 0.48 1.99
C ALA A 108 -12.96 1.44 2.99
N LEU A 109 -12.62 0.97 4.18
CA LEU A 109 -12.23 1.78 5.34
C LEU A 109 -10.93 1.26 5.97
N ASP A 110 -10.16 2.15 6.56
CA ASP A 110 -8.98 1.79 7.37
C ASP A 110 -9.40 1.16 8.70
N SER A 111 -8.47 0.58 9.45
CA SER A 111 -8.71 0.03 10.81
C SER A 111 -10.04 -0.73 10.95
N PRO A 112 -10.29 -1.74 10.10
CA PRO A 112 -11.58 -2.42 10.06
C PRO A 112 -11.98 -3.04 11.39
N GLU A 113 -11.00 -3.52 12.17
CA GLU A 113 -11.19 -4.11 13.49
C GLU A 113 -11.78 -3.09 14.48
N SER A 114 -11.19 -1.89 14.55
CA SER A 114 -11.69 -0.80 15.40
C SER A 114 -13.06 -0.28 14.97
N ARG A 115 -13.38 -0.36 13.67
CA ARG A 115 -14.70 0.03 13.15
C ARG A 115 -15.76 -1.04 13.32
N PHE A 116 -15.35 -2.30 13.28
CA PHE A 116 -16.20 -3.44 13.60
C PHE A 116 -16.60 -3.41 15.08
N GLU A 117 -15.66 -3.03 15.94
CA GLU A 117 -15.83 -2.90 17.40
C GLU A 117 -16.75 -1.73 17.84
N TRP A 118 -17.80 -1.36 17.08
CA TRP A 118 -18.64 -0.21 17.42
C TRP A 118 -19.12 -0.27 18.88
N ARG A 119 -18.63 0.67 19.71
CA ARG A 119 -19.07 0.89 21.09
C ARG A 119 -19.94 2.14 21.14
N PRO A 120 -21.20 2.06 21.61
CA PRO A 120 -22.05 3.23 21.83
C PRO A 120 -21.50 4.15 22.92
#